data_AF-A0A484UZI5-F1
#
_entry.id   AF-A0A484UZI5-F1
#
_cell.length_a   1.000
_cell.length_b   1.000
_cell.length_c   1.000
_cell.angle_alpha   90.00
_cell.angle_beta   90.00
_cell.angle_gamma   90.00
#
_symmetry.space_group_name_H-M   'P 1'
#
loop_
_entity.id
_entity.type
_entity.pdbx_description
1 polymer ?
#
loop_
_entity_poly.entity_id
_entity_poly.type
_entity_poly.pdbx_seq_one_letter_code
_entity_poly.pdbx_strand_id
1 'polypeptide(L)'
;MITLSGVVIFVAMVMPAGIDAAYGNDTRAYTEEAYPGAGVAAPRSTGQPGVLAPLGPMLAQARAHWPDGQVGRIAVNGPASADASVYVSRHMGDRIAYGRATPALVFEGGTGRLTKEMGQSGPAAQTLGVLIGLHLGLFAEPFLRWVYFLVSLAGTAMVGTGLVLWVKKRRQKHAKAAVTPFSLKLVEGLNVASIAGLCAAVGAFFWANRLLPVDLPQHGLWEGRVFLGVWGVALVHAYLRPRRAWREQLWLGAILLGGVPLLNALTSDRHLGISLPAGDWVMAGFDLTALASGMFLAWLAGRTGRQAAAPVPKAGLAATALATAQEGRP
;
A
#
# COMPACT_ATOMS: atom_id res chain seq x y z
N MET A 1 -13.39 4.04 -6.35
CA MET A 1 -13.49 2.75 -5.64
C MET A 1 -12.49 2.67 -4.49
N ILE A 2 -11.17 2.75 -4.71
CA ILE A 2 -10.14 2.63 -3.65
C ILE A 2 -10.41 3.50 -2.42
N THR A 3 -10.72 4.80 -2.57
CA THR A 3 -11.00 5.71 -1.44
C THR A 3 -12.21 5.28 -0.61
N LEU A 4 -13.34 4.97 -1.27
CA LEU A 4 -14.56 4.47 -0.62
C LEU A 4 -14.30 3.16 0.11
N SER A 5 -13.69 2.18 -0.57
CA SER A 5 -13.35 0.89 0.03
C SER A 5 -12.32 1.02 1.17
N GLY A 6 -11.43 2.00 1.12
CA GLY A 6 -10.50 2.30 2.22
C GLY A 6 -11.23 2.77 3.47
N VAL A 7 -12.20 3.69 3.34
CA VAL A 7 -13.06 4.11 4.47
C VAL A 7 -13.83 2.91 5.02
N VAL A 8 -14.35 2.05 4.15
CA VAL A 8 -15.09 0.84 4.53
C VAL A 8 -14.24 -0.14 5.34
N ILE A 9 -12.96 -0.32 5.01
CA ILE A 9 -12.02 -1.18 5.77
C ILE A 9 -11.80 -0.67 7.20
N PHE A 10 -11.86 0.65 7.40
CA PHE A 10 -11.68 1.33 8.67
C PHE A 10 -12.99 1.86 9.25
N VAL A 11 -14.14 1.31 8.85
CA VAL A 11 -15.46 1.84 9.24
C VAL A 11 -15.64 1.91 10.76
N ALA A 12 -15.12 0.92 11.49
CA ALA A 12 -15.17 0.89 12.96
C ALA A 12 -14.34 2.01 13.62
N MET A 13 -13.29 2.50 12.94
CA MET A 13 -12.48 3.61 13.43
C MET A 13 -13.06 4.97 13.03
N VAL A 14 -13.63 5.07 11.83
CA VAL A 14 -14.12 6.35 11.27
C VAL A 14 -15.56 6.67 11.72
N MET A 15 -16.38 5.65 11.96
CA MET A 15 -17.78 5.79 12.36
C MET A 15 -18.13 4.87 13.55
N PRO A 16 -17.54 5.10 14.74
CA PRO A 16 -17.74 4.23 15.90
C PRO A 16 -19.12 4.40 16.54
N ALA A 17 -19.78 5.54 16.36
CA ALA A 17 -21.02 5.89 17.07
C ALA A 17 -22.14 4.83 16.96
N GLY A 18 -22.27 4.16 15.81
CA GLY A 18 -23.24 3.08 15.64
C GLY A 18 -22.86 1.79 16.39
N ILE A 19 -21.56 1.50 16.47
CA ILE A 19 -21.02 0.39 17.26
C ILE A 19 -21.19 0.71 18.75
N ASP A 20 -20.81 1.91 19.17
CA ASP A 20 -20.92 2.34 20.57
C ASP A 20 -22.39 2.38 21.04
N ALA A 21 -23.33 2.78 20.16
CA ALA A 21 -24.75 2.76 20.49
C ALA A 21 -25.33 1.34 20.64
N ALA A 22 -24.83 0.37 19.86
CA ALA A 22 -25.32 -1.00 19.87
C ALA A 22 -24.61 -1.90 20.90
N TYR A 23 -23.31 -1.68 21.13
CA TYR A 23 -22.43 -2.53 21.94
C TYR A 23 -21.82 -1.81 23.15
N GLY A 24 -22.05 -0.50 23.33
CA GLY A 24 -21.40 0.29 24.36
C GLY A 24 -19.88 0.27 24.21
N ASN A 25 -19.16 0.07 25.32
CA ASN A 25 -17.69 -0.11 25.29
C ASN A 25 -17.26 -1.56 24.97
N ASP A 26 -18.19 -2.47 24.67
CA ASP A 26 -17.88 -3.87 24.37
C ASP A 26 -17.53 -4.08 22.89
N THR A 27 -16.37 -3.55 22.51
CA THR A 27 -15.77 -3.75 21.17
C THR A 27 -15.49 -5.22 20.86
N ARG A 28 -15.40 -6.08 21.89
CA ARG A 28 -15.18 -7.52 21.73
C ARG A 28 -16.43 -8.20 21.21
N ALA A 29 -17.59 -7.91 21.80
CA ALA A 29 -18.88 -8.40 21.33
C ALA A 29 -19.15 -8.01 19.87
N TYR A 30 -18.89 -6.75 19.49
CA TYR A 30 -18.98 -6.32 18.09
C TYR A 30 -18.08 -7.14 17.16
N THR A 31 -16.82 -7.35 17.55
CA THR A 31 -15.85 -8.06 16.70
C THR A 31 -16.22 -9.54 16.53
N GLU A 32 -16.70 -10.18 17.60
CA GLU A 32 -17.17 -11.58 17.57
C GLU A 32 -18.39 -11.76 16.67
N GLU A 33 -19.33 -10.80 16.69
CA GLU A 33 -20.55 -10.85 15.88
C GLU A 33 -20.32 -10.43 14.42
N ALA A 34 -19.59 -9.35 14.18
CA ALA A 34 -19.35 -8.81 12.84
C ALA A 34 -18.31 -9.63 12.05
N TYR A 35 -17.34 -10.23 12.74
CA TYR A 35 -16.26 -11.00 12.13
C TYR A 35 -16.04 -12.34 12.87
N PRO A 36 -17.01 -13.27 12.80
CA PRO A 36 -16.88 -14.57 13.42
C PRO A 36 -15.66 -15.30 12.84
N GLY A 37 -14.59 -15.39 13.63
CA GLY A 37 -13.31 -15.98 13.23
C GLY A 37 -12.11 -15.02 13.16
N ALA A 38 -12.32 -13.71 12.99
CA ALA A 38 -11.21 -12.74 12.95
C ALA A 38 -10.60 -12.47 14.34
N GLY A 39 -11.34 -12.83 15.40
CA GLY A 39 -10.99 -12.62 16.80
C GLY A 39 -10.95 -13.89 17.64
N VAL A 40 -10.68 -15.08 17.06
CA VAL A 40 -10.34 -16.25 17.88
C VAL A 40 -8.93 -16.05 18.44
N ALA A 41 -8.78 -15.07 19.33
CA ALA A 41 -8.08 -15.36 20.56
C ALA A 41 -8.83 -16.55 21.14
N ALA A 42 -8.36 -17.76 20.84
CA ALA A 42 -8.78 -18.91 21.61
C ALA A 42 -8.62 -18.53 23.09
N PRO A 43 -9.53 -19.00 23.97
CA PRO A 43 -9.40 -18.76 25.39
C PRO A 43 -7.94 -18.90 25.80
N ARG A 44 -7.39 -17.89 26.49
CA ARG A 44 -6.01 -17.98 27.00
C ARG A 44 -5.92 -19.33 27.71
N SER A 45 -4.94 -20.13 27.28
CA SER A 45 -4.70 -21.44 27.87
C SER A 45 -4.66 -21.30 29.39
N THR A 46 -5.43 -22.12 30.06
CA THR A 46 -5.48 -22.26 31.52
C THR A 46 -4.17 -22.82 32.10
N GLY A 47 -3.19 -23.15 31.24
CA GLY A 47 -1.85 -23.58 31.60
C GLY A 47 -1.75 -25.04 32.05
N GLN A 48 -2.85 -25.80 31.98
CA GLN A 48 -2.80 -27.23 32.29
C GLN A 48 -2.08 -27.98 31.17
N PRO A 49 -1.07 -28.81 31.46
CA PRO A 49 -0.37 -29.58 30.44
C PRO A 49 -1.32 -30.48 29.65
N GLY A 50 -1.15 -30.50 28.33
CA GLY A 50 -1.92 -31.37 27.44
C GLY A 50 -1.11 -31.79 26.23
N VAL A 51 -1.64 -32.78 25.51
CA VAL A 51 -1.03 -33.31 24.28
C VAL A 51 -1.92 -32.94 23.11
N LEU A 52 -1.34 -32.32 22.08
CA LEU A 52 -2.04 -31.99 20.86
C LEU A 52 -2.30 -33.26 20.03
N ALA A 53 -3.55 -33.47 19.63
CA ALA A 53 -3.92 -34.50 18.69
C ALA A 53 -3.27 -34.26 17.30
N PRO A 54 -3.09 -35.32 16.50
CA PRO A 54 -2.53 -35.19 15.15
C PRO A 54 -3.34 -34.21 14.28
N LEU A 55 -2.66 -33.28 13.62
CA LEU A 55 -3.30 -32.30 12.74
C LEU A 55 -3.81 -32.91 11.42
N GLY A 56 -3.19 -34.00 10.95
CA GLY A 56 -3.53 -34.65 9.68
C GLY A 56 -5.02 -35.02 9.55
N PRO A 57 -5.61 -35.74 10.51
CA PRO A 57 -7.05 -36.03 10.53
C PRO A 57 -7.94 -34.77 10.53
N MET A 58 -7.57 -33.73 11.29
CA MET A 58 -8.33 -32.46 11.32
C MET A 58 -8.31 -31.78 9.94
N LEU A 59 -7.16 -31.83 9.25
CA LEU A 59 -7.02 -31.30 7.89
C LEU A 59 -7.80 -32.12 6.86
N ALA A 60 -7.83 -33.45 7.01
CA ALA A 60 -8.67 -34.30 6.17
C ALA A 60 -10.15 -33.97 6.36
N GLN A 61 -10.59 -33.77 7.60
CA GLN A 61 -11.96 -33.35 7.91
C GLN A 61 -12.27 -31.97 7.31
N ALA A 62 -11.36 -31.00 7.42
CA ALA A 62 -11.53 -29.68 6.82
C ALA A 62 -11.62 -29.73 5.28
N ARG A 63 -10.80 -30.57 4.63
CA ARG A 63 -10.86 -30.79 3.17
C ARG A 63 -12.16 -31.46 2.75
N ALA A 64 -12.65 -32.42 3.52
CA ALA A 64 -13.95 -33.05 3.27
C ALA A 64 -15.11 -32.07 3.44
N HIS A 65 -15.00 -31.12 4.38
CA HIS A 65 -16.00 -30.07 4.61
C HIS A 65 -16.03 -29.01 3.50
N TRP A 66 -14.89 -28.72 2.87
CA TRP A 66 -14.78 -27.79 1.74
C TRP A 66 -14.30 -28.51 0.46
N PRO A 67 -15.14 -29.32 -0.19
CA PRO A 67 -14.75 -30.08 -1.38
C PRO A 67 -14.39 -29.17 -2.58
N ASP A 68 -14.91 -27.94 -2.60
CA ASP A 68 -14.70 -26.93 -3.63
C ASP A 68 -13.56 -25.94 -3.29
N GLY A 69 -12.78 -26.20 -2.24
CA GLY A 69 -11.87 -25.22 -1.68
C GLY A 69 -10.55 -25.76 -1.17
N GLN A 70 -9.66 -24.83 -0.82
CA GLN A 70 -8.36 -25.14 -0.26
C GLN A 70 -8.30 -24.70 1.20
N VAL A 71 -7.53 -25.43 2.01
CA VAL A 71 -7.17 -24.98 3.35
C VAL A 71 -6.13 -23.88 3.22
N GLY A 72 -6.37 -22.73 3.85
CA GLY A 72 -5.50 -21.55 3.79
C GLY A 72 -4.54 -21.47 4.96
N ARG A 73 -5.07 -21.24 6.16
CA ARG A 73 -4.27 -21.01 7.37
C ARG A 73 -4.65 -22.01 8.45
N ILE A 74 -3.62 -22.50 9.15
CA ILE A 74 -3.76 -23.29 10.37
C ILE A 74 -3.15 -22.46 11.50
N ALA A 75 -3.88 -22.29 12.60
CA ALA A 75 -3.38 -21.66 13.81
C ALA A 75 -3.64 -22.59 14.98
N VAL A 76 -2.60 -22.88 15.76
CA VAL A 76 -2.69 -23.70 16.97
C VAL A 76 -2.49 -22.78 18.16
N ASN A 77 -3.46 -22.77 19.07
CA ASN A 77 -3.41 -22.01 20.30
C ASN A 77 -3.15 -22.94 21.48
N GLY A 78 -2.20 -22.58 22.34
CA GLY A 78 -1.83 -23.37 23.51
C GLY A 78 -1.41 -24.81 23.17
N PRO A 79 -0.46 -25.06 22.25
CA PRO A 79 -0.14 -26.39 21.73
C PRO A 79 0.27 -27.42 22.81
N ALA A 80 0.77 -26.96 23.96
CA ALA A 80 1.15 -27.80 25.09
C ALA A 80 0.09 -27.83 26.22
N SER A 81 -1.13 -27.38 25.93
CA SER A 81 -2.20 -27.21 26.92
C SER A 81 -3.34 -28.20 26.72
N ALA A 82 -4.03 -28.57 27.80
CA ALA A 82 -5.22 -29.42 27.76
C ALA A 82 -6.39 -28.74 27.02
N ASP A 83 -6.46 -27.40 27.08
CA ASP A 83 -7.42 -26.55 26.37
C ASP A 83 -6.88 -26.02 25.03
N ALA A 84 -5.91 -26.74 24.45
CA ALA A 84 -5.42 -26.45 23.11
C ALA A 84 -6.60 -26.34 22.12
N SER A 85 -6.48 -25.46 21.14
CA SER A 85 -7.44 -25.38 20.04
C SER A 85 -6.73 -25.20 18.70
N VAL A 86 -7.30 -25.82 17.68
CA VAL A 86 -6.78 -25.75 16.31
C VAL A 86 -7.81 -25.05 15.45
N TYR A 87 -7.41 -23.93 14.87
CA TYR A 87 -8.21 -23.15 13.94
C TYR A 87 -7.72 -23.42 12.52
N VAL A 88 -8.61 -23.91 11.66
CA VAL A 88 -8.33 -24.17 10.24
C VAL A 88 -9.24 -23.26 9.41
N SER A 89 -8.66 -22.32 8.66
CA SER A 89 -9.43 -21.46 7.75
C SER A 89 -9.35 -21.94 6.31
N ARG A 90 -10.39 -21.65 5.54
CA ARG A 90 -10.34 -21.77 4.08
C ARG A 90 -9.33 -20.77 3.50
N HIS A 91 -8.87 -21.01 2.29
CA HIS A 91 -7.96 -20.11 1.58
C HIS A 91 -8.71 -18.82 1.19
N MET A 92 -8.16 -17.67 1.57
CA MET A 92 -8.79 -16.35 1.33
C MET A 92 -9.01 -16.06 -0.16
N GLY A 93 -8.18 -16.66 -1.01
CA GLY A 93 -8.27 -16.48 -2.46
C GLY A 93 -9.42 -17.24 -3.13
N ASP A 94 -10.05 -18.20 -2.44
CA ASP A 94 -11.09 -19.05 -3.03
C ASP A 94 -12.35 -18.27 -3.43
N ARG A 95 -12.66 -17.18 -2.71
CA ARG A 95 -13.79 -16.30 -3.04
C ARG A 95 -13.49 -14.85 -2.70
N ILE A 96 -13.95 -13.94 -3.57
CA ILE A 96 -13.85 -12.49 -3.36
C ILE A 96 -14.51 -12.07 -2.05
N ALA A 97 -15.66 -12.68 -1.69
CA ALA A 97 -16.42 -12.33 -0.51
C ALA A 97 -15.73 -12.68 0.83
N TYR A 98 -14.64 -13.44 0.82
CA TYR A 98 -13.99 -13.89 2.05
C TYR A 98 -13.17 -12.82 2.77
N GLY A 99 -12.85 -11.69 2.11
CA GLY A 99 -12.28 -10.46 2.70
C GLY A 99 -11.62 -10.64 4.08
N ARG A 100 -12.36 -10.28 5.15
CA ARG A 100 -11.99 -10.51 6.57
C ARG A 100 -12.74 -11.68 7.26
N ALA A 101 -13.74 -12.25 6.60
CA ALA A 101 -14.65 -13.25 7.17
C ALA A 101 -14.49 -14.57 6.42
N THR A 102 -13.29 -15.13 6.46
CA THR A 102 -13.01 -16.41 5.80
C THR A 102 -13.63 -17.55 6.61
N PRO A 103 -14.36 -18.49 5.98
CA PRO A 103 -14.87 -19.65 6.68
C PRO A 103 -13.77 -20.41 7.40
N ALA A 104 -14.08 -20.90 8.59
CA ALA A 104 -13.13 -21.59 9.43
C ALA A 104 -13.77 -22.67 10.30
N LEU A 105 -12.97 -23.66 10.65
CA LEU A 105 -13.32 -24.77 11.53
C LEU A 105 -12.43 -24.71 12.76
N VAL A 106 -13.04 -24.87 13.94
CA VAL A 106 -12.34 -24.90 15.22
C VAL A 106 -12.43 -26.30 15.79
N PHE A 107 -11.27 -26.90 16.02
CA PHE A 107 -11.12 -28.20 16.63
C PHE A 107 -10.60 -28.07 18.06
N GLU A 108 -11.08 -28.96 18.92
CA GLU A 108 -10.49 -29.21 20.22
C GLU A 108 -9.10 -29.84 20.03
N GLY A 109 -8.06 -29.24 20.61
CA GLY A 109 -6.68 -29.59 20.35
C GLY A 109 -6.29 -30.96 20.89
N GLY A 110 -6.84 -31.38 22.04
CA GLY A 110 -6.52 -32.68 22.63
C GLY A 110 -7.16 -33.89 21.94
N THR A 111 -8.35 -33.71 21.36
CA THR A 111 -9.13 -34.81 20.74
C THR A 111 -9.19 -34.73 19.22
N GLY A 112 -8.97 -33.54 18.65
CA GLY A 112 -9.19 -33.26 17.23
C GLY A 112 -10.65 -33.20 16.83
N ARG A 113 -11.59 -33.16 17.79
CA ARG A 113 -13.03 -33.08 17.52
C ARG A 113 -13.41 -31.68 17.05
N LEU A 114 -14.21 -31.59 15.99
CA LEU A 114 -14.79 -30.33 15.54
C LEU A 114 -15.74 -29.78 16.61
N THR A 115 -15.48 -28.55 17.05
CA THR A 115 -16.23 -27.87 18.12
C THR A 115 -17.07 -26.72 17.58
N LYS A 116 -16.57 -25.99 16.57
CA LYS A 116 -17.29 -24.84 16.00
C LYS A 116 -16.99 -24.67 14.53
N GLU A 117 -18.04 -24.35 13.77
CA GLU A 117 -17.94 -23.90 12.38
C GLU A 117 -18.20 -22.39 12.32
N MET A 118 -17.40 -21.69 11.52
CA MET A 118 -17.45 -20.25 11.28
C MET A 118 -17.55 -20.01 9.78
N GLY A 119 -18.36 -19.05 9.35
CA GLY A 119 -18.53 -18.75 7.91
C GLY A 119 -19.97 -18.46 7.49
N GLN A 120 -20.95 -18.64 8.37
CA GLN A 120 -22.33 -18.21 8.14
C GLN A 120 -22.46 -16.71 8.44
N SER A 121 -21.93 -15.88 7.54
CA SER A 121 -22.05 -14.43 7.62
C SER A 121 -23.36 -13.96 6.97
N GLY A 122 -24.08 -13.06 7.63
CA GLY A 122 -25.27 -12.42 7.05
C GLY A 122 -24.96 -11.59 5.79
N PRO A 123 -25.98 -11.18 5.02
CA PRO A 123 -25.80 -10.48 3.74
C PRO A 123 -24.94 -9.21 3.82
N ALA A 124 -25.04 -8.47 4.92
CA ALA A 124 -24.23 -7.27 5.17
C ALA A 124 -22.73 -7.58 5.28
N ALA A 125 -22.38 -8.61 6.06
CA ALA A 125 -21.01 -9.06 6.24
C ALA A 125 -20.41 -9.64 4.94
N GLN A 126 -21.21 -10.32 4.12
CA GLN A 126 -20.79 -10.78 2.79
C GLN A 126 -20.51 -9.60 1.84
N THR A 127 -21.38 -8.60 1.83
CA THR A 127 -21.20 -7.38 1.00
C THR A 127 -19.92 -6.65 1.39
N LEU A 128 -19.70 -6.48 2.71
CA LEU A 128 -18.46 -5.93 3.24
C LEU A 128 -17.25 -6.78 2.84
N GLY A 129 -17.37 -8.10 2.94
CA GLY A 129 -16.36 -9.06 2.51
C GLY A 129 -15.98 -8.91 1.03
N VAL A 130 -16.94 -8.70 0.13
CA VAL A 130 -16.69 -8.43 -1.29
C VAL A 130 -15.95 -7.12 -1.49
N LEU A 131 -16.38 -6.03 -0.83
CA LEU A 131 -15.71 -4.73 -0.94
C LEU A 131 -14.25 -4.81 -0.46
N ILE A 132 -14.01 -5.50 0.66
CA ILE A 132 -12.68 -5.73 1.21
C ILE A 132 -11.85 -6.64 0.28
N GLY A 133 -12.44 -7.73 -0.23
CA GLY A 133 -11.76 -8.66 -1.12
C GLY A 133 -11.35 -8.02 -2.44
N LEU A 134 -12.21 -7.19 -3.02
CA LEU A 134 -11.89 -6.37 -4.20
C LEU A 134 -10.79 -5.33 -3.92
N HIS A 135 -10.80 -4.73 -2.72
CA HIS A 135 -9.79 -3.75 -2.33
C HIS A 135 -8.41 -4.37 -2.13
N LEU A 136 -8.34 -5.51 -1.44
CA LEU A 136 -7.09 -6.19 -1.13
C LEU A 136 -6.57 -7.05 -2.28
N GLY A 137 -7.45 -7.47 -3.21
CA GLY A 137 -7.09 -8.30 -4.36
C GLY A 137 -6.62 -9.71 -3.99
N LEU A 138 -7.03 -10.24 -2.82
CA LEU A 138 -6.54 -11.53 -2.31
C LEU A 138 -6.89 -12.72 -3.22
N PHE A 139 -8.01 -12.63 -3.94
CA PHE A 139 -8.49 -13.62 -4.91
C PHE A 139 -7.70 -13.61 -6.22
N ALA A 140 -6.93 -12.55 -6.50
CA ALA A 140 -6.27 -12.41 -7.78
C ALA A 140 -5.04 -13.32 -7.85
N GLU A 141 -4.98 -14.16 -8.88
CA GLU A 141 -3.77 -14.87 -9.29
C GLU A 141 -2.71 -13.89 -9.83
N PRO A 142 -1.43 -14.31 -9.97
CA PRO A 142 -0.33 -13.41 -10.32
C PRO A 142 -0.60 -12.53 -11.56
N PHE A 143 -1.17 -13.08 -12.63
CA PHE A 143 -1.51 -12.31 -13.82
C PHE A 143 -2.56 -11.22 -13.54
N LEU A 144 -3.64 -11.57 -12.85
CA LEU A 144 -4.70 -10.62 -12.52
C LEU A 144 -4.21 -9.53 -11.56
N ARG A 145 -3.28 -9.85 -10.64
CA ARG A 145 -2.62 -8.86 -9.77
C ARG A 145 -1.85 -7.83 -10.59
N TRP A 146 -1.16 -8.25 -11.65
CA TRP A 146 -0.47 -7.32 -12.55
C TRP A 146 -1.43 -6.42 -13.33
N VAL A 147 -2.55 -6.96 -13.81
CA VAL A 147 -3.60 -6.14 -14.44
C VAL A 147 -4.17 -5.11 -13.45
N TYR A 148 -4.50 -5.55 -12.23
CA TYR A 148 -4.95 -4.67 -11.15
C TYR A 148 -3.94 -3.57 -10.84
N PHE A 149 -2.65 -3.93 -10.75
CA PHE A 149 -1.56 -3.00 -10.51
C PHE A 149 -1.44 -1.96 -11.63
N LEU A 150 -1.40 -2.39 -12.90
CA LEU A 150 -1.23 -1.50 -14.05
C LEU A 150 -2.43 -0.56 -14.25
N VAL A 151 -3.66 -1.06 -14.11
CA VAL A 151 -4.86 -0.22 -14.17
C VAL A 151 -4.89 0.79 -13.02
N SER A 152 -4.48 0.38 -11.82
CA SER A 152 -4.38 1.28 -10.66
C SER A 152 -3.28 2.34 -10.84
N LEU A 153 -2.15 1.98 -11.45
CA LEU A 153 -1.07 2.89 -11.78
C LEU A 153 -1.52 3.90 -12.85
N ALA A 154 -2.26 3.46 -13.86
CA ALA A 154 -2.85 4.33 -14.88
C ALA A 154 -3.88 5.31 -14.26
N GLY A 155 -4.73 4.84 -13.36
CA GLY A 155 -5.65 5.68 -12.60
C GLY A 155 -4.93 6.75 -11.77
N THR A 156 -3.86 6.36 -11.07
CA THR A 156 -3.01 7.29 -10.31
C THR A 156 -2.34 8.31 -11.24
N ALA A 157 -1.82 7.89 -12.39
CA ALA A 157 -1.22 8.78 -13.37
C ALA A 157 -2.23 9.78 -13.96
N MET A 158 -3.46 9.35 -14.23
CA MET A 158 -4.55 10.22 -14.69
C MET A 158 -4.87 11.31 -13.67
N VAL A 159 -5.01 10.96 -12.39
CA VAL A 159 -5.26 11.95 -11.31
C VAL A 159 -4.06 12.88 -11.15
N GLY A 160 -2.84 12.33 -11.08
CA GLY A 160 -1.61 13.11 -10.90
C GLY A 160 -1.36 14.10 -12.05
N THR A 161 -1.53 13.66 -13.29
CA THR A 161 -1.41 14.54 -14.46
C THR A 161 -2.49 15.62 -14.50
N GLY A 162 -3.74 15.29 -14.15
CA GLY A 162 -4.82 16.26 -14.00
C GLY A 162 -4.48 17.39 -13.01
N LEU A 163 -3.93 17.04 -11.85
CA LEU A 163 -3.48 18.00 -10.84
C LEU A 163 -2.34 18.90 -11.37
N VAL A 164 -1.35 18.32 -12.05
CA VAL A 164 -0.22 19.07 -12.64
C VAL A 164 -0.70 20.03 -13.74
N LEU A 165 -1.58 19.57 -14.62
CA LEU A 165 -2.15 20.41 -15.69
C LEU A 165 -3.00 21.55 -15.13
N TRP A 166 -3.80 21.27 -14.10
CA TRP A 166 -4.59 22.29 -13.40
C TRP A 166 -3.69 23.38 -12.80
N VAL A 167 -2.63 22.99 -12.09
CA VAL A 167 -1.63 23.93 -11.54
C VAL A 167 -0.99 24.76 -12.65
N LYS A 168 -0.55 24.13 -13.74
CA LYS A 168 0.09 24.83 -14.87
C LYS A 168 -0.85 25.86 -15.49
N LYS A 169 -2.11 25.50 -15.72
CA LYS A 169 -3.15 26.40 -16.25
C LYS A 169 -3.41 27.57 -15.28
N ARG A 170 -3.47 27.30 -13.98
CA ARG A 170 -3.72 28.32 -12.96
C ARG A 170 -2.56 29.28 -12.82
N ARG A 171 -1.32 28.78 -12.90
CA ARG A 171 -0.10 29.60 -12.92
C ARG A 171 -0.07 30.52 -14.13
N GLN A 172 -0.44 30.05 -15.31
CA GLN A 172 -0.53 30.91 -16.51
C GLN A 172 -1.58 32.02 -16.36
N LYS A 173 -2.74 31.72 -15.75
CA LYS A 173 -3.77 32.73 -15.48
C LYS A 173 -3.25 33.83 -14.54
N HIS A 174 -2.52 33.44 -13.50
CA HIS A 174 -1.96 34.37 -12.51
C HIS A 174 -0.60 34.96 -12.91
N ALA A 175 0.04 34.48 -13.97
CA ALA A 175 1.27 35.07 -14.49
C ALA A 175 1.07 36.51 -15.01
N LYS A 176 -0.17 36.90 -15.29
CA LYS A 176 -0.56 38.28 -15.63
C LYS A 176 -0.82 39.16 -14.39
N ALA A 177 -0.86 38.58 -13.19
CA ALA A 177 -1.05 39.29 -11.93
C ALA A 177 0.29 39.44 -11.19
N ALA A 178 0.49 40.55 -10.47
CA ALA A 178 1.74 40.84 -9.77
C ALA A 178 2.04 39.87 -8.61
N VAL A 179 1.03 39.17 -8.08
CA VAL A 179 1.15 38.32 -6.89
C VAL A 179 0.61 36.92 -7.15
N THR A 180 1.42 35.91 -6.83
CA THR A 180 0.98 34.50 -6.85
C THR A 180 0.23 34.19 -5.55
N PRO A 181 -1.02 33.71 -5.60
CA PRO A 181 -1.81 33.44 -4.40
C PRO A 181 -1.21 32.30 -3.58
N PHE A 182 -1.31 32.40 -2.24
CA PHE A 182 -0.82 31.37 -1.30
C PHE A 182 -1.40 29.99 -1.60
N SER A 183 -2.69 29.91 -1.92
CA SER A 183 -3.36 28.64 -2.25
C SER A 183 -2.70 27.91 -3.43
N LEU A 184 -2.17 28.64 -4.42
CA LEU A 184 -1.47 28.02 -5.54
C LEU A 184 -0.12 27.45 -5.10
N LYS A 185 0.64 28.19 -4.28
CA LYS A 185 1.90 27.70 -3.71
C LYS A 185 1.69 26.47 -2.82
N LEU A 186 0.63 26.49 -2.01
CA LEU A 186 0.25 25.38 -1.14
C LEU A 186 0.01 24.10 -1.95
N VAL A 187 -0.84 24.18 -2.98
CA VAL A 187 -1.17 23.04 -3.86
C VAL A 187 0.05 22.58 -4.66
N GLU A 188 0.89 23.50 -5.13
CA GLU A 188 2.15 23.15 -5.83
C GLU A 188 3.06 22.29 -4.95
N GLY A 189 3.31 22.70 -3.70
CA GLY A 189 4.15 21.94 -2.78
C GLY A 189 3.53 20.59 -2.39
N LEU A 190 2.22 20.55 -2.11
CA LEU A 190 1.50 19.32 -1.80
C LEU A 190 1.54 18.32 -2.97
N ASN A 191 1.37 18.79 -4.21
CA ASN A 191 1.44 17.92 -5.39
C ASN A 191 2.83 17.30 -5.56
N VAL A 192 3.89 18.10 -5.39
CA VAL A 192 5.28 17.61 -5.50
C VAL A 192 5.54 16.54 -4.44
N ALA A 193 5.22 16.82 -3.18
CA ALA A 193 5.43 15.91 -2.07
C ALA A 193 4.57 14.64 -2.16
N SER A 194 3.33 14.74 -2.64
CA SER A 194 2.41 13.60 -2.73
C SER A 194 2.72 12.68 -3.92
N ILE A 195 3.29 13.21 -5.00
CA ILE A 195 3.61 12.44 -6.20
C ILE A 195 5.06 11.98 -6.17
N ALA A 196 6.03 12.90 -6.18
CA ALA A 196 7.46 12.55 -6.21
C ALA A 196 7.98 12.19 -4.82
N GLY A 197 7.61 12.97 -3.79
CA GLY A 197 8.04 12.72 -2.41
C GLY A 197 7.57 11.38 -1.87
N LEU A 198 6.36 10.95 -2.22
CA LEU A 198 5.82 9.64 -1.83
C LEU A 198 6.63 8.49 -2.42
N CYS A 199 7.03 8.56 -3.70
CA CYS A 199 7.90 7.55 -4.31
C CYS A 199 9.25 7.45 -3.60
N ALA A 200 9.84 8.58 -3.20
CA ALA A 200 11.06 8.59 -2.41
C ALA A 200 10.87 7.98 -1.01
N ALA A 201 9.75 8.28 -0.35
CA ALA A 201 9.41 7.70 0.95
C ALA A 201 9.25 6.17 0.88
N VAL A 202 8.60 5.64 -0.16
CA VAL A 202 8.50 4.18 -0.40
C VAL A 202 9.88 3.57 -0.58
N GLY A 203 10.75 4.19 -1.39
CA GLY A 203 12.13 3.73 -1.54
C GLY A 203 12.89 3.71 -0.20
N ALA A 204 12.75 4.77 0.60
CA ALA A 204 13.38 4.86 1.92
C ALA A 204 12.85 3.81 2.90
N PHE A 205 11.55 3.46 2.82
CA PHE A 205 10.96 2.38 3.60
C PHE A 205 11.63 1.03 3.30
N PHE A 206 11.87 0.70 2.03
CA PHE A 206 12.57 -0.53 1.65
C PHE A 206 14.02 -0.55 2.14
N TRP A 207 14.71 0.59 2.08
CA TRP A 207 16.05 0.71 2.63
C TRP A 207 16.06 0.55 4.15
N ALA A 208 15.10 1.15 4.85
CA ALA A 208 14.96 1.02 6.29
C ALA A 208 14.68 -0.43 6.69
N ASN A 209 13.74 -1.11 6.02
CA ASN A 209 13.42 -2.51 6.27
C ASN A 209 14.66 -3.43 6.18
N ARG A 210 15.61 -3.10 5.31
CA ARG A 210 16.82 -3.90 5.11
C ARG A 210 18.00 -3.50 6.00
N LEU A 211 18.16 -2.20 6.28
CA LEU A 211 19.32 -1.67 7.00
C LEU A 211 19.12 -1.56 8.51
N LEU A 212 17.87 -1.52 8.98
CA LEU A 212 17.59 -1.52 10.41
C LEU A 212 17.98 -2.89 11.02
N PRO A 213 18.54 -2.91 12.24
CA PRO A 213 18.87 -4.16 12.91
C PRO A 213 17.62 -5.01 13.13
N VAL A 214 17.71 -6.30 12.82
CA VAL A 214 16.59 -7.25 12.96
C VAL A 214 16.06 -7.31 14.40
N ASP A 215 16.94 -7.17 15.39
CA ASP A 215 16.61 -7.21 16.82
C ASP A 215 16.13 -5.85 17.38
N LEU A 216 15.94 -4.84 16.54
CA LEU A 216 15.50 -3.51 16.98
C LEU A 216 14.07 -3.59 17.54
N PRO A 217 13.85 -3.20 18.82
CA PRO A 217 12.51 -3.16 19.39
C PRO A 217 11.60 -2.26 18.57
N GLN A 218 10.38 -2.73 18.31
CA GLN A 218 9.39 -2.02 17.49
C GLN A 218 9.89 -1.71 16.07
N HIS A 219 10.63 -2.64 15.44
CA HIS A 219 11.17 -2.50 14.08
C HIS A 219 10.19 -1.87 13.08
N GLY A 220 8.96 -2.39 12.98
CA GLY A 220 7.95 -1.87 12.07
C GLY A 220 7.53 -0.41 12.33
N LEU A 221 7.59 0.04 13.59
CA LEU A 221 7.33 1.44 13.93
C LEU A 221 8.46 2.35 13.41
N TRP A 222 9.70 1.88 13.44
CA TRP A 222 10.85 2.61 12.88
C TRP A 222 10.78 2.73 11.36
N GLU A 223 10.41 1.65 10.66
CA GLU A 223 10.20 1.70 9.21
C GLU A 223 9.15 2.77 8.83
N GLY A 224 8.02 2.79 9.56
CA GLY A 224 6.97 3.79 9.39
C GLY A 224 7.44 5.22 9.70
N ARG A 225 8.26 5.40 10.74
CA ARG A 225 8.88 6.71 11.06
C ARG A 225 9.82 7.18 9.98
N VAL A 226 10.64 6.30 9.39
CA VAL A 226 11.53 6.65 8.28
C VAL A 226 10.71 7.07 7.07
N PHE A 227 9.67 6.31 6.71
CA PHE A 227 8.76 6.66 5.63
C PHE A 227 8.13 8.04 5.84
N LEU A 228 7.48 8.27 6.99
CA LEU A 228 6.83 9.55 7.30
C LEU A 228 7.83 10.70 7.42
N GLY A 229 9.02 10.43 7.96
CA GLY A 229 10.10 11.41 8.08
C GLY A 229 10.62 11.87 6.72
N VAL A 230 10.94 10.93 5.81
CA VAL A 230 11.36 11.25 4.44
C VAL A 230 10.25 11.97 3.68
N TRP A 231 9.00 11.55 3.85
CA TRP A 231 7.86 12.22 3.21
C TRP A 231 7.64 13.64 3.74
N GLY A 232 7.75 13.85 5.06
CA GLY A 232 7.69 15.17 5.69
C GLY A 232 8.83 16.08 5.24
N VAL A 233 10.06 15.56 5.15
CA VAL A 233 11.21 16.28 4.58
C VAL A 233 10.96 16.63 3.12
N ALA A 234 10.38 15.72 2.34
CA ALA A 234 10.01 16.01 0.95
C ALA A 234 8.96 17.14 0.85
N LEU A 235 8.01 17.20 1.78
CA LEU A 235 7.04 18.30 1.84
C LEU A 235 7.71 19.64 2.13
N VAL A 236 8.54 19.71 3.17
CA VAL A 236 9.30 20.94 3.49
C VAL A 236 10.21 21.33 2.31
N HIS A 237 10.92 20.37 1.73
CA HIS A 237 11.78 20.56 0.58
C HIS A 237 11.02 21.15 -0.63
N ALA A 238 9.78 20.71 -0.87
CA ALA A 238 8.97 21.23 -1.96
C ALA A 238 8.70 22.74 -1.85
N TYR A 239 8.54 23.26 -0.62
CA TYR A 239 8.35 24.69 -0.37
C TYR A 239 9.66 25.47 -0.35
N LEU A 240 10.78 24.87 0.07
CA LEU A 240 12.09 25.52 0.09
C LEU A 240 12.72 25.62 -1.31
N ARG A 241 12.49 24.62 -2.18
CA ARG A 241 13.11 24.52 -3.52
C ARG A 241 12.08 24.30 -4.64
N PRO A 242 11.04 25.13 -4.79
CA PRO A 242 9.91 24.85 -5.69
C PRO A 242 10.30 24.66 -7.16
N ARG A 243 11.37 25.31 -7.62
CA ARG A 243 11.87 25.18 -9.01
C ARG A 243 12.58 23.85 -9.28
N ARG A 244 13.19 23.24 -8.26
CA ARG A 244 14.01 22.03 -8.39
C ARG A 244 13.38 20.79 -7.74
N ALA A 245 12.38 20.99 -6.87
CA ALA A 245 11.81 19.95 -6.03
C ALA A 245 11.30 18.74 -6.81
N TRP A 246 10.60 18.95 -7.94
CA TRP A 246 10.21 17.86 -8.83
C TRP A 246 11.40 17.00 -9.26
N ARG A 247 12.44 17.62 -9.80
CA ARG A 247 13.61 16.90 -10.32
C ARG A 247 14.39 16.22 -9.20
N GLU A 248 14.65 16.93 -8.11
CA GLU A 248 15.43 16.43 -6.97
C GLU A 248 14.73 15.26 -6.27
N GLN A 249 13.41 15.33 -6.04
CA GLN A 249 12.66 14.24 -5.42
C GLN A 249 12.48 13.03 -6.33
N LEU A 250 12.26 13.25 -7.63
CA LEU A 250 12.20 12.14 -8.60
C LEU A 250 13.55 11.42 -8.69
N TRP A 251 14.67 12.15 -8.68
CA TRP A 251 16.00 11.52 -8.62
C TRP A 251 16.24 10.79 -7.32
N LEU A 252 15.84 11.35 -6.18
CA LEU A 252 15.93 10.67 -4.89
C LEU A 252 15.15 9.34 -4.92
N GLY A 253 13.90 9.35 -5.39
CA GLY A 253 13.10 8.15 -5.57
C GLY A 253 13.73 7.16 -6.55
N ALA A 254 14.31 7.65 -7.65
CA ALA A 254 15.00 6.81 -8.63
C ALA A 254 16.21 6.10 -8.04
N ILE A 255 17.03 6.80 -7.25
CA ILE A 255 18.21 6.24 -6.59
C ILE A 255 17.79 5.22 -5.54
N LEU A 256 16.79 5.56 -4.70
CA LEU A 256 16.34 4.67 -3.65
C LEU A 256 15.72 3.39 -4.23
N LEU A 257 14.76 3.50 -5.16
CA LEU A 257 14.11 2.32 -5.74
C LEU A 257 15.03 1.54 -6.68
N GLY A 258 15.79 2.23 -7.53
CA GLY A 258 16.76 1.59 -8.42
C GLY A 258 17.95 0.96 -7.68
N GLY A 259 18.25 1.45 -6.49
CA GLY A 259 19.30 0.91 -5.62
C GLY A 259 18.86 -0.31 -4.77
N VAL A 260 17.57 -0.66 -4.73
CA VAL A 260 17.07 -1.81 -3.94
C VAL A 260 17.73 -3.15 -4.34
N PRO A 261 17.85 -3.52 -5.65
CA PRO A 261 18.48 -4.78 -6.02
C PRO A 261 19.96 -4.83 -5.63
N LEU A 262 20.66 -3.69 -5.73
CA LEU A 262 22.05 -3.57 -5.28
C LEU A 262 22.14 -3.71 -3.77
N LEU A 263 21.26 -3.06 -3.01
CA LEU A 263 21.19 -3.20 -1.57
C LEU A 263 20.94 -4.65 -1.16
N ASN A 264 20.03 -5.33 -1.84
CA ASN A 264 19.77 -6.77 -1.63
C ASN A 264 21.01 -7.61 -1.93
N ALA A 265 21.76 -7.33 -3.00
CA ALA A 265 23.01 -8.02 -3.31
C ALA A 265 24.09 -7.85 -2.23
N LEU A 266 24.11 -6.71 -1.55
CA LEU A 266 25.09 -6.42 -0.50
C LEU A 266 24.70 -6.95 0.89
N THR A 267 23.42 -7.26 1.10
CA THR A 267 22.87 -7.55 2.44
C THR A 267 22.14 -8.88 2.53
N SER A 268 22.01 -9.62 1.43
CA SER A 268 21.22 -10.84 1.37
C SER A 268 21.75 -11.85 0.35
N ASP A 269 21.69 -13.12 0.73
CA ASP A 269 22.00 -14.26 -0.16
C ASP A 269 20.90 -14.53 -1.21
N ARG A 270 19.77 -13.80 -1.14
CA ARG A 270 18.62 -13.94 -2.06
C ARG A 270 18.47 -12.72 -2.98
N HIS A 271 19.57 -12.25 -3.54
CA HIS A 271 19.55 -11.11 -4.45
C HIS A 271 19.18 -11.51 -5.89
N LEU A 272 18.87 -10.53 -6.75
CA LEU A 272 18.44 -10.74 -8.14
C LEU A 272 19.30 -11.75 -8.93
N GLY A 273 20.63 -11.68 -8.81
CA GLY A 273 21.55 -12.61 -9.48
C GLY A 273 21.43 -14.10 -9.06
N ILE A 274 20.82 -14.38 -7.90
CA ILE A 274 20.56 -15.74 -7.41
C ILE A 274 19.08 -16.10 -7.61
N SER A 275 18.16 -15.19 -7.31
CA SER A 275 16.72 -15.46 -7.39
C SER A 275 16.24 -15.68 -8.83
N LEU A 276 16.79 -14.94 -9.80
CA LEU A 276 16.37 -15.05 -11.20
C LEU A 276 16.76 -16.41 -11.83
N PRO A 277 18.00 -16.91 -11.74
CA PRO A 277 18.35 -18.25 -12.22
C PRO A 277 17.64 -19.37 -11.45
N ALA A 278 17.36 -19.17 -10.16
CA ALA A 278 16.65 -20.15 -9.33
C ALA A 278 15.14 -20.21 -9.59
N GLY A 279 14.59 -19.31 -10.42
CA GLY A 279 13.15 -19.24 -10.68
C GLY A 279 12.32 -18.71 -9.50
N ASP A 280 12.96 -18.07 -8.51
CA ASP A 280 12.28 -17.41 -7.40
C ASP A 280 11.70 -16.06 -7.87
N TRP A 281 10.57 -16.15 -8.57
CA TRP A 281 9.87 -15.00 -9.15
C TRP A 281 9.30 -14.04 -8.10
N VAL A 282 9.16 -14.45 -6.85
CA VAL A 282 8.72 -13.55 -5.78
C VAL A 282 9.81 -12.52 -5.53
N MET A 283 11.04 -12.98 -5.30
CA MET A 283 12.15 -12.09 -5.02
C MET A 283 12.67 -11.39 -6.29
N ALA A 284 12.83 -12.13 -7.39
CA ALA A 284 13.26 -11.54 -8.66
C ALA A 284 12.23 -10.53 -9.20
N GLY A 285 10.94 -10.83 -9.09
CA GLY A 285 9.87 -9.93 -9.49
C GLY A 285 9.86 -8.63 -8.69
N PHE A 286 10.10 -8.71 -7.37
CA PHE A 286 10.23 -7.52 -6.53
C PHE A 286 11.42 -6.63 -6.96
N ASP A 287 12.61 -7.21 -7.09
CA ASP A 287 13.83 -6.49 -7.49
C ASP A 287 13.69 -5.86 -8.89
N LEU A 288 13.14 -6.59 -9.86
CA LEU A 288 12.89 -6.08 -11.21
C LEU A 288 11.87 -4.94 -11.21
N THR A 289 10.83 -5.03 -10.39
CA THR A 289 9.81 -3.98 -10.28
C THR A 289 10.37 -2.71 -9.63
N ALA A 290 11.18 -2.86 -8.57
CA ALA A 290 11.88 -1.75 -7.93
C ALA A 290 12.84 -1.07 -8.92
N LEU A 291 13.62 -1.86 -9.66
CA LEU A 291 14.53 -1.36 -10.69
C LEU A 291 13.79 -0.62 -11.81
N ALA A 292 12.73 -1.21 -12.36
CA ALA A 292 11.93 -0.61 -13.42
C ALA A 292 11.27 0.70 -12.95
N SER A 293 10.79 0.73 -11.70
CA SER A 293 10.25 1.95 -11.07
C SER A 293 11.32 3.03 -10.92
N GLY A 294 12.53 2.67 -10.47
CA GLY A 294 13.67 3.57 -10.37
C GLY A 294 14.07 4.16 -11.73
N MET A 295 14.16 3.33 -12.77
CA MET A 295 14.44 3.76 -14.14
C MET A 295 13.35 4.70 -14.68
N PHE A 296 12.08 4.39 -14.42
CA PHE A 296 10.97 5.24 -14.82
C PHE A 296 11.02 6.61 -14.14
N LEU A 297 11.33 6.67 -12.85
CA LEU A 297 11.49 7.92 -12.11
C LEU A 297 12.70 8.72 -12.59
N ALA A 298 13.83 8.08 -12.90
CA ALA A 298 15.01 8.72 -13.49
C ALA A 298 14.67 9.35 -14.84
N TRP A 299 13.91 8.64 -15.68
CA TRP A 299 13.44 9.15 -16.97
C TRP A 299 12.53 10.39 -16.80
N LEU A 300 11.58 10.35 -15.84
CA LEU A 300 10.74 11.50 -15.50
C LEU A 300 11.58 12.69 -14.97
N ALA A 301 12.57 12.43 -14.13
CA ALA A 301 13.48 13.44 -13.60
C ALA A 301 14.30 14.12 -14.73
N GLY A 302 14.76 13.33 -15.71
CA GLY A 302 15.45 13.86 -16.89
C GLY A 302 14.57 14.76 -17.77
N ARG A 303 13.29 14.41 -17.95
CA ARG A 303 12.35 15.21 -18.74
C ARG A 303 11.95 16.51 -18.06
N THR A 304 11.72 16.50 -16.74
CA THR A 304 11.41 17.72 -15.98
C THR A 304 12.56 18.74 -16.01
N GLY A 305 13.81 18.26 -15.96
CA GLY A 305 15.01 19.11 -16.09
C GLY A 305 15.14 19.79 -17.46
N ARG A 306 14.83 19.09 -18.56
CA ARG A 306 14.89 19.67 -19.92
C ARG A 306 13.82 20.72 -20.17
N GLN A 307 12.62 20.55 -19.60
CA GLN A 307 11.54 21.53 -19.74
C GLN A 307 11.78 22.83 -18.95
N ALA A 308 12.51 22.76 -17.83
CA ALA A 308 12.92 23.95 -17.09
C ALA A 308 14.04 24.76 -17.79
N ALA A 309 14.82 24.10 -18.65
CA ALA A 309 15.93 24.69 -19.40
C ALA A 309 15.54 25.21 -20.80
N ALA A 310 14.32 24.96 -21.27
CA ALA A 310 13.85 25.48 -22.56
C ALA A 310 13.82 27.03 -22.51
N PRO A 311 14.51 27.73 -23.42
CA PRO A 311 14.49 29.19 -23.44
C PRO A 311 13.06 29.68 -23.67
N VAL A 312 12.61 30.67 -22.88
CA VAL A 312 11.39 31.42 -23.20
C VAL A 312 11.59 32.03 -24.59
N PRO A 313 10.74 31.75 -25.60
CA PRO A 313 10.84 32.43 -26.88
C PRO A 313 10.77 33.93 -26.63
N LYS A 314 11.79 34.68 -27.05
CA LYS A 314 11.81 36.15 -27.03
C LYS A 314 10.80 36.68 -28.07
N ALA A 315 9.51 36.39 -27.91
CA ALA A 315 8.46 36.83 -28.83
C ALA A 315 7.90 38.22 -28.49
N GLY A 316 8.52 38.97 -27.57
CA GLY A 316 8.02 40.27 -27.10
C GLY A 316 8.90 41.49 -27.38
N LEU A 317 10.15 41.31 -27.84
CA LEU A 317 11.08 42.44 -28.05
C LEU A 317 11.23 42.86 -29.52
N ALA A 318 10.85 42.00 -30.47
CA ALA A 318 10.89 42.35 -31.90
C ALA A 318 9.70 43.21 -32.34
N ALA A 319 8.55 43.13 -31.67
CA ALA A 319 7.36 43.91 -32.02
C ALA A 319 7.47 45.39 -31.61
N THR A 320 8.22 45.71 -30.55
CA THR A 320 8.39 47.09 -30.07
C THR A 320 9.48 47.85 -30.86
N ALA A 321 10.48 47.13 -31.39
CA ALA A 321 11.53 47.71 -32.22
C ALA A 321 11.06 48.05 -33.65
N LEU A 322 10.05 47.33 -34.17
CA LEU A 322 9.45 47.63 -35.47
C LEU A 322 8.44 48.79 -35.43
N ALA A 323 7.74 48.98 -34.30
CA ALA A 323 6.82 50.11 -34.13
C ALA A 323 7.55 51.46 -33.98
N THR A 324 8.67 51.49 -33.25
CA THR A 324 9.47 52.71 -33.07
C THR A 324 10.26 53.12 -34.32
N ALA A 325 10.50 52.19 -35.26
CA ALA A 325 11.16 52.49 -36.53
C ALA A 325 10.21 53.05 -37.61
N GLN A 326 8.89 52.92 -37.45
CA GLN A 326 7.90 53.45 -38.41
C GLN A 326 7.37 54.84 -38.07
N GLU A 327 7.49 55.31 -36.82
CA GLU A 327 7.12 56.69 -36.43
C GLU A 327 8.23 57.73 -36.65
N GLY A 328 9.42 57.30 -37.08
CA GLY A 328 10.61 58.14 -37.22
C GLY A 328 11.06 58.40 -38.65
N ARG A 329 10.16 58.65 -39.60
CA ARG A 329 10.53 59.20 -40.92
C ARG A 329 9.77 60.51 -41.19
N PRO A 330 10.48 61.62 -41.46
CA PRO A 330 9.90 62.95 -41.66
C PRO A 330 9.06 63.06 -42.93
#